data_AF-A0AB74F0Q5-F1
#
_entry.id   AF-A0AB74F0Q5-F1
#
_cell.length_a   1.000
_cell.length_b   1.000
_cell.length_c   1.000
_cell.angle_alpha   90.00
_cell.angle_beta   90.00
_cell.angle_gamma   90.00
#
_symmetry.space_group_name_H-M   'P 1'
#
loop_
_entity.id
_entity.type
_entity.pdbx_description
1 polymer ?
#
loop_
_entity_poly.entity_id
_entity_poly.type
_entity_poly.pdbx_seq_one_letter_code
_entity_poly.pdbx_strand_id
1 'polypeptide(L)'
;MDKKIKIEMNENKDIVISVNNDEIITIKKDNRKIQANEIFELLSYSNGDNFSFEIVNEKEYDVPVLQFFYELLVEIVNKLNIEETTGDEIDFNLSESECPF
;
A
#
# COMPACT_ATOMS: atom_id res chain seq x y z
N MET A 1 -14.46 -2.76 7.51
CA MET A 1 -13.86 -2.95 8.86
C MET A 1 -12.66 -2.03 9.00
N ASP A 2 -12.35 -1.55 10.21
CA ASP A 2 -11.17 -0.69 10.40
C ASP A 2 -9.90 -1.54 10.55
N LYS A 3 -8.88 -1.21 9.75
CA LYS A 3 -7.57 -1.88 9.71
C LYS A 3 -6.48 -0.85 9.98
N LYS A 4 -5.69 -1.06 11.03
CA LYS A 4 -4.54 -0.22 11.36
C LYS A 4 -3.26 -0.90 10.89
N ILE A 5 -2.64 -0.34 9.85
CA ILE A 5 -1.36 -0.78 9.32
C ILE A 5 -0.25 -0.02 10.02
N LYS A 6 0.63 -0.72 10.74
CA LYS A 6 1.83 -0.15 11.35
C LYS A 6 3.06 -0.63 10.61
N ILE A 7 3.90 0.32 10.20
CA ILE A 7 5.18 0.10 9.51
C ILE A 7 6.28 0.55 10.45
N GLU A 8 7.08 -0.39 10.93
CA GLU A 8 8.06 -0.16 11.98
C GLU A 8 9.46 -0.56 11.51
N MET A 9 10.45 0.29 11.74
CA MET A 9 11.86 -0.12 11.61
C MET A 9 12.39 -0.59 12.96
N ASN A 10 12.67 -1.88 13.08
CA ASN A 10 13.16 -2.46 14.32
C ASN A 10 14.66 -2.20 14.54
N GLU A 11 15.18 -2.62 15.69
CA GLU A 11 16.60 -2.44 16.05
C GLU A 11 17.56 -3.14 15.09
N ASN A 12 17.12 -4.24 14.47
CA ASN A 12 17.91 -4.95 13.45
C ASN A 12 17.89 -4.23 12.10
N LYS A 13 17.22 -3.09 11.98
CA LYS A 13 16.93 -2.36 10.75
C LYS A 13 16.05 -3.13 9.78
N ASP A 14 15.38 -4.20 10.20
CA ASP A 14 14.34 -4.81 9.38
C ASP A 14 13.07 -3.93 9.45
N ILE A 15 12.27 -3.94 8.38
CA ILE A 15 10.97 -3.27 8.38
C ILE A 15 9.91 -4.32 8.68
N VAL A 16 9.15 -4.11 9.74
CA VAL A 16 8.05 -4.97 10.16
C VAL A 16 6.74 -4.26 9.81
N ILE A 17 5.86 -4.94 9.09
CA ILE A 17 4.54 -4.43 8.74
C ILE A 17 3.50 -5.30 9.44
N SER A 18 2.66 -4.65 10.22
CA SER A 18 1.63 -5.30 11.03
C SER A 18 0.25 -4.71 10.75
N VAL A 19 -0.79 -5.52 10.89
CA VAL A 19 -2.19 -5.11 10.78
C VAL A 19 -2.86 -5.41 12.11
N ASN A 20 -3.44 -4.39 12.76
CA ASN A 20 -4.10 -4.54 14.06
C ASN A 20 -3.21 -5.20 15.13
N ASN A 21 -1.90 -4.91 15.08
CA ASN A 21 -0.82 -5.47 15.92
C ASN A 21 -0.36 -6.90 15.58
N ASP A 22 -0.94 -7.55 14.57
CA ASP A 22 -0.44 -8.83 14.07
C ASP A 22 0.63 -8.58 13.01
N GLU A 23 1.84 -9.09 13.24
CA GLU A 23 2.94 -9.00 12.26
C GLU A 23 2.66 -9.89 11.07
N ILE A 24 2.59 -9.30 9.87
CA ILE A 24 2.27 -10.02 8.63
C ILE A 24 3.50 -10.14 7.73
N ILE A 25 4.27 -9.06 7.59
CA ILE A 25 5.43 -9.00 6.68
C ILE A 25 6.67 -8.52 7.44
N THR A 26 7.81 -9.14 7.17
CA THR A 26 9.13 -8.66 7.60
C THR A 26 10.06 -8.51 6.39
N ILE A 27 10.41 -7.27 6.07
CA ILE A 27 11.35 -6.92 4.98
C ILE A 27 12.76 -6.80 5.56
N LYS A 28 13.61 -7.78 5.22
CA LYS A 28 14.98 -7.86 5.71
C LYS A 28 15.87 -6.74 5.19
N LYS A 29 16.76 -6.22 6.04
CA LYS A 29 17.70 -5.14 5.63
C LYS A 29 18.58 -5.48 4.46
N ASP A 30 18.99 -6.74 4.38
CA ASP A 30 19.92 -7.21 3.35
C ASP A 30 19.20 -7.52 2.03
N ASN A 31 17.85 -7.49 2.03
CA ASN A 31 17.02 -7.72 0.85
C ASN A 31 15.67 -6.99 0.96
N ARG A 32 15.69 -5.69 0.63
CA ARG A 32 14.49 -4.83 0.64
C ARG A 32 13.57 -5.16 -0.53
N LYS A 33 12.76 -6.20 -0.36
CA LYS A 33 11.75 -6.63 -1.35
C LYS A 33 10.45 -6.98 -0.65
N ILE A 34 9.36 -6.70 -1.35
CA ILE A 34 8.01 -7.11 -1.01
C ILE A 34 7.34 -7.56 -2.31
N GLN A 35 6.63 -8.67 -2.27
CA GLN A 35 5.90 -9.20 -3.41
C GLN A 35 4.46 -8.70 -3.42
N ALA A 36 3.87 -8.63 -4.61
CA ALA A 36 2.49 -8.16 -4.77
C ALA A 36 1.49 -9.04 -3.99
N ASN A 37 1.67 -10.37 -4.00
CA ASN A 37 0.81 -11.29 -3.23
C ASN A 37 0.89 -11.03 -1.73
N GLU A 38 2.07 -10.72 -1.19
CA GLU A 38 2.21 -10.37 0.23
C GLU A 38 1.42 -9.10 0.57
N ILE A 39 1.41 -8.10 -0.34
CA ILE A 39 0.61 -6.89 -0.16
C ILE A 39 -0.89 -7.21 -0.23
N PHE A 40 -1.33 -8.05 -1.17
CA PHE A 40 -2.74 -8.48 -1.25
C PHE A 40 -3.18 -9.20 0.03
N GLU A 41 -2.34 -10.10 0.57
CA GLU A 41 -2.60 -10.81 1.82
C GLU A 41 -2.60 -9.86 3.02
N LEU A 42 -1.64 -8.93 3.10
CA LEU A 42 -1.57 -7.89 4.13
C LEU A 42 -2.86 -7.07 4.19
N LEU A 43 -3.31 -6.58 3.02
CA LEU A 43 -4.51 -5.76 2.96
C LEU A 43 -5.76 -6.61 3.20
N SER A 44 -5.79 -7.86 2.70
CA SER A 44 -6.95 -8.76 2.71
C SER A 44 -8.25 -8.00 2.47
N TYR A 45 -8.22 -7.16 1.44
CA TYR A 45 -9.18 -6.09 1.21
C TYR A 45 -10.61 -6.64 1.05
N SER A 46 -11.58 -5.92 1.60
CA SER A 46 -13.01 -6.15 1.38
C SER A 46 -13.72 -4.79 1.31
N ASN A 47 -14.79 -4.70 0.52
CA ASN A 47 -15.52 -3.44 0.35
C ASN A 47 -16.00 -2.89 1.71
N GLY A 48 -15.83 -1.57 1.90
CA GLY A 48 -16.12 -0.91 3.19
C GLY A 48 -15.05 -1.12 4.27
N ASP A 49 -13.85 -1.59 3.91
CA ASP A 49 -12.67 -1.52 4.77
C ASP A 49 -12.07 -0.11 4.81
N ASN A 50 -11.76 0.36 6.02
CA ASN A 50 -11.04 1.61 6.22
C ASN A 50 -9.63 1.30 6.70
N PHE A 51 -8.64 1.88 6.05
CA PHE A 51 -7.24 1.70 6.43
C PHE A 51 -6.70 2.96 7.07
N SER A 52 -5.98 2.79 8.17
CA SER A 52 -5.17 3.84 8.79
C SER A 52 -3.73 3.39 8.85
N PHE A 53 -2.80 4.33 8.77
CA PHE A 53 -1.38 4.03 8.72
C PHE A 53 -0.63 4.71 9.88
N GLU A 54 0.37 4.01 10.39
CA GLU A 54 1.30 4.47 11.42
C GLU A 54 2.73 4.10 11.03
N ILE A 55 3.66 5.06 11.15
CA ILE A 55 5.09 4.82 10.95
C ILE A 55 5.79 4.91 12.31
N VAL A 56 6.62 3.91 12.64
CA VAL A 56 7.43 3.89 13.87
C VAL A 56 8.90 3.74 13.51
N ASN A 57 9.72 4.70 13.94
CA ASN A 57 11.17 4.68 13.71
C ASN A 57 11.90 5.46 14.80
N GLU A 58 11.94 4.91 16.02
CA GLU A 58 12.51 5.59 17.19
C GLU A 58 13.99 5.98 17.03
N LYS A 59 14.72 5.28 16.17
CA LYS A 59 16.16 5.47 15.96
C LYS A 59 16.50 6.25 14.68
N GLU A 60 15.49 6.70 13.95
CA GLU A 60 15.63 7.41 12.67
C GLU A 60 16.49 6.65 11.64
N TYR A 61 16.41 5.31 11.64
CA TYR A 61 17.16 4.48 10.71
C TYR A 61 16.53 4.51 9.32
N ASP A 62 17.36 4.66 8.28
CA ASP A 62 16.98 4.55 6.87
C ASP A 62 15.63 5.22 6.54
N VAL A 63 15.38 6.42 7.09
CA VAL A 63 14.10 7.14 6.97
C VAL A 63 13.55 7.18 5.54
N PRO A 64 14.36 7.45 4.48
CA PRO A 64 13.86 7.44 3.11
C PRO A 64 13.32 6.09 2.65
N VAL A 65 13.92 4.98 3.12
CA VAL A 65 13.47 3.63 2.78
C VAL A 65 12.15 3.32 3.46
N LEU A 66 12.02 3.66 4.74
CA LEU A 66 10.77 3.47 5.47
C LEU A 66 9.63 4.29 4.87
N GLN A 67 9.93 5.54 4.51
CA GLN A 67 8.99 6.45 3.85
C GLN A 67 8.52 5.88 2.50
N PHE A 68 9.42 5.30 1.70
CA PHE A 68 9.06 4.66 0.43
C PHE A 68 8.02 3.54 0.62
N PHE A 69 8.21 2.64 1.58
CA PHE A 69 7.25 1.55 1.81
C PHE A 69 5.92 2.06 2.36
N TYR A 70 5.93 3.10 3.17
CA TYR A 70 4.72 3.76 3.62
C TYR A 70 3.93 4.36 2.45
N GLU A 71 4.57 5.17 1.62
CA GLU A 71 3.93 5.82 0.47
C GLU A 71 3.38 4.79 -0.52
N LEU A 72 4.12 3.72 -0.78
CA LEU A 72 3.68 2.61 -1.62
C LEU A 72 2.35 2.02 -1.13
N LEU A 73 2.25 1.67 0.15
CA LEU A 73 1.03 1.04 0.69
C LEU A 73 -0.14 2.03 0.75
N VAL A 74 0.12 3.29 1.09
CA VAL A 74 -0.88 4.36 1.07
C VAL A 74 -1.43 4.55 -0.35
N GLU A 75 -0.57 4.60 -1.36
CA GLU A 75 -0.98 4.76 -2.75
C GLU A 75 -1.86 3.59 -3.22
N ILE A 76 -1.50 2.36 -2.86
CA ILE A 76 -2.30 1.16 -3.18
C ILE A 76 -3.68 1.26 -2.54
N VAL A 77 -3.78 1.57 -1.25
CA VAL A 77 -5.07 1.73 -0.56
C VAL A 77 -5.89 2.87 -1.17
N ASN A 78 -5.27 4.00 -1.51
CA ASN A 78 -5.99 5.10 -2.15
C ASN A 78 -6.59 4.68 -3.49
N LYS A 79 -5.88 3.89 -4.30
CA LYS A 79 -6.41 3.36 -5.55
C LYS A 79 -7.61 2.42 -5.33
N LEU A 80 -7.55 1.57 -4.32
CA LEU A 80 -8.68 0.70 -3.95
C LEU A 80 -9.93 1.50 -3.58
N ASN A 81 -9.76 2.60 -2.84
CA ASN A 81 -10.89 3.45 -2.42
C ASN A 81 -11.46 4.30 -3.57
N ILE A 82 -10.65 4.69 -4.57
CA ILE A 82 -11.11 5.48 -5.71
C ILE A 82 -12.08 4.67 -6.58
N GLU A 83 -11.82 3.38 -6.77
CA GLU A 83 -12.69 2.48 -7.55
C GLU A 83 -14.09 2.32 -6.95
N GLU A 84 -14.29 2.60 -5.65
CA GLU A 84 -15.63 2.63 -5.03
C GLU A 84 -16.45 3.89 -5.42
N THR A 85 -15.80 4.96 -5.92
CA THR A 85 -16.48 6.23 -6.25
C THR A 85 -16.90 6.36 -7.72
N THR A 86 -16.45 5.47 -8.61
CA THR A 86 -16.81 5.50 -10.04
C THR A 86 -17.91 4.49 -10.35
N GLY A 87 -19.08 4.77 -9.79
CA GLY A 87 -20.35 4.12 -10.15
C GLY A 87 -21.11 4.83 -11.27
N ASP A 88 -20.64 5.97 -11.79
CA ASP A 88 -21.33 6.72 -12.84
C ASP A 88 -20.33 7.32 -13.86
N GLU A 89 -20.52 6.91 -15.12
CA GLU A 89 -20.14 7.62 -16.36
C GLU A 89 -18.64 7.75 -16.72
N ILE A 90 -18.07 6.72 -17.34
CA ILE A 90 -17.04 6.91 -18.37
C ILE A 90 -17.61 6.40 -19.70
N ASP A 91 -18.23 7.32 -20.43
CA ASP A 91 -18.63 7.14 -21.82
C ASP A 91 -17.38 7.02 -22.69
N PHE A 92 -17.03 5.79 -23.08
CA PHE A 92 -15.99 5.52 -24.08
C PHE A 92 -16.50 5.93 -25.47
N ASN A 93 -16.58 7.23 -25.73
CA ASN A 93 -16.60 7.73 -27.10
C ASN A 93 -15.20 7.52 -27.70
N LEU A 94 -14.99 6.32 -28.24
CA LEU A 94 -13.98 6.06 -29.26
C LEU A 94 -14.36 6.88 -30.50
N SER A 95 -13.90 8.14 -30.57
CA SER A 95 -13.84 8.81 -31.86
C SER A 95 -12.75 8.13 -32.68
N GLU A 96 -13.17 7.40 -33.70
CA GLU A 96 -12.29 6.88 -34.74
C GLU A 96 -11.50 8.05 -35.34
N SER A 97 -10.23 8.18 -34.98
CA SER A 97 -9.32 9.06 -35.71
C SER A 97 -9.00 8.39 -37.03
N GLU A 98 -9.61 8.90 -38.10
CA GLU A 98 -9.31 8.55 -39.47
C GLU A 98 -7.79 8.64 -39.72
N CYS A 99 -7.16 7.52 -40.09
CA CYS A 99 -5.79 7.50 -40.56
C CYS A 99 -5.71 8.25 -41.90
N PRO A 100 -4.89 9.31 -42.04
CA PRO A 100 -4.67 9.91 -43.35
C PRO A 100 -3.74 8.99 -44.17
N PHE A 101 -4.15 8.73 -45.41
CA PHE A 101 -3.38 8.02 -46.45
C PHE A 101 -2.09 8.75 -46.83
#